data_AF-A0A3C0K8C7-F1
#
_entry.id   AF-A0A3C0K8C7-F1
#
_cell.length_a   1.000
_cell.length_b   1.000
_cell.length_c   1.000
_cell.angle_alpha   90.00
_cell.angle_beta   90.00
_cell.angle_gamma   90.00
#
_symmetry.space_group_name_H-M   'P 1'
#
loop_
_entity.id
_entity.type
_entity.pdbx_description
1 polymer ?
#
loop_
_entity_poly.entity_id
_entity_poly.type
_entity_poly.pdbx_seq_one_letter_code
_entity_poly.pdbx_strand_id
1 'polypeptide(L)' 'MKHIIFHLDFVSPYAWLAFERLPEVLEGFSYSVEYRPVLLGALLKQHGNPGPAGIAP' A
#
# COMPACT_ATOMS: atom_id res chain seq x y z
N MET A 1 19.76 -3.76 10.25
CA MET A 1 18.96 -3.31 9.09
C MET A 1 17.52 -3.68 9.34
N LYS A 2 16.60 -2.71 9.31
CA LYS A 2 15.16 -2.99 9.50
C LYS A 2 14.53 -3.30 8.14
N HIS A 3 13.56 -4.19 8.10
CA HIS A 3 12.89 -4.61 6.87
C HIS A 3 11.44 -4.14 6.84
N ILE A 4 11.03 -3.55 5.73
CA ILE A 4 9.67 -3.07 5.47
C ILE A 4 9.09 -3.93 4.35
N ILE A 5 7.90 -4.49 4.58
CA ILE A 5 7.09 -5.09 3.52
C ILE A 5 6.04 -4.06 3.11
N PHE A 6 6.17 -3.54 1.90
CA PHE A 6 5.30 -2.52 1.35
C PHE A 6 4.25 -3.16 0.43
N HIS A 7 3.04 -3.38 0.96
CA HIS A 7 1.93 -3.91 0.19
C HIS A 7 1.35 -2.81 -0.71
N LEU A 8 1.37 -3.02 -2.02
CA LEU A 8 1.00 -2.01 -3.01
C LEU A 8 -0.09 -2.50 -3.95
N ASP A 9 -1.16 -1.73 -4.06
CA ASP A 9 -2.05 -1.73 -5.22
C ASP A 9 -2.10 -0.30 -5.76
N PHE A 10 -1.78 -0.11 -7.05
CA PHE A 10 -1.76 1.19 -7.71
C PHE A 10 -3.15 1.87 -7.77
N VAL A 11 -4.24 1.12 -7.59
CA VAL A 11 -5.60 1.68 -7.47
C VAL A 11 -5.80 2.43 -6.16
N SER A 12 -5.04 2.12 -5.11
CA SER A 12 -5.12 2.84 -3.84
C SER A 12 -4.39 4.18 -3.94
N PRO A 13 -5.09 5.33 -3.84
CA PRO A 13 -4.43 6.64 -3.91
C PRO A 13 -3.45 6.83 -2.74
N TYR A 14 -3.73 6.25 -1.58
CA TYR A 14 -2.84 6.34 -0.42
C TYR A 14 -1.59 5.48 -0.56
N ALA A 15 -1.70 4.28 -1.14
CA ALA A 15 -0.53 3.45 -1.40
C ALA A 15 0.37 4.09 -2.47
N TRP A 16 -0.23 4.73 -3.49
CA TRP A 16 0.51 5.53 -4.47
C TRP A 16 1.30 6.67 -3.82
N LEU A 17 0.66 7.50 -3.01
CA LEU A 17 1.34 8.62 -2.33
C LEU A 17 2.48 8.13 -1.41
N ALA A 18 2.25 7.03 -0.70
CA ALA A 18 3.28 6.43 0.13
C ALA A 18 4.44 5.89 -0.70
N PHE A 19 4.17 5.23 -1.84
CA PHE A 19 5.20 4.71 -2.74
C PHE A 19 6.11 5.83 -3.27
N GLU A 20 5.52 6.93 -3.73
CA GLU A 20 6.26 8.10 -4.23
C GLU A 20 7.14 8.75 -3.15
N ARG A 21 6.61 8.88 -1.92
CA ARG A 21 7.31 9.58 -0.83
C ARG A 21 8.32 8.70 -0.08
N LEU A 22 8.22 7.37 -0.19
CA LEU A 22 9.02 6.43 0.60
C LEU A 22 10.54 6.61 0.42
N PRO A 23 11.09 6.78 -0.80
CA PRO A 23 12.54 6.95 -0.98
C PRO A 23 13.10 8.16 -0.23
N GLU A 24 12.40 9.30 -0.30
CA GLU A 24 12.81 10.55 0.35
C GLU A 24 12.75 10.44 1.88
N VAL A 25 11.78 9.70 2.43
CA VAL A 25 11.66 9.51 3.88
C VAL A 25 12.72 8.54 4.41
N LEU A 26 13.14 7.57 3.60
CA LEU A 26 14.16 6.59 3.99
C LEU A 26 15.60 7.05 3.72
N GLU A 27 15.79 8.21 3.08
CA GLU A 27 17.11 8.76 2.83
C GLU A 27 17.91 8.92 4.14
N GLY A 28 19.16 8.44 4.13
CA GLY A 28 20.04 8.46 5.31
C GLY A 28 19.75 7.37 6.35
N PHE A 29 18.72 6.55 6.19
CA PHE A 29 18.41 5.44 7.10
C PHE A 29 18.75 4.06 6.52
N SER A 30 19.08 3.11 7.41
CA SER A 30 19.39 1.72 7.02
C SER A 30 18.15 0.81 7.04
N TYR A 31 17.32 0.92 6.01
CA TYR A 31 16.16 0.07 5.77
C TYR A 31 16.29 -0.73 4.47
N SER A 32 15.68 -1.91 4.42
CA SER A 32 15.37 -2.61 3.18
C SER A 32 13.87 -2.65 2.96
N VAL A 33 13.44 -2.51 1.71
CA VAL A 33 12.01 -2.51 1.33
C VAL A 33 11.76 -3.66 0.37
N GLU A 34 10.84 -4.55 0.73
CA GLU A 34 10.21 -5.50 -0.19
C GLU A 34 8.90 -4.89 -0.70
N TYR A 35 8.81 -4.64 -2.00
CA TYR A 35 7.56 -4.23 -2.63
C TYR A 35 6.74 -5.47 -2.95
N ARG A 36 5.53 -5.56 -2.38
CA ARG A 36 4.62 -6.69 -2.56
C ARG A 36 3.32 -6.23 -3.23
N PRO A 37 3.21 -6.38 -4.56
CA PRO A 37 1.97 -6.09 -5.25
C PRO A 37 0.82 -6.94 -4.72
N VAL A 38 -0.35 -6.34 -4.52
CA VAL A 38 -1.57 -6.99 -4.07
C VAL A 38 -2.76 -6.50 -4.88
N LEU A 39 -3.86 -7.26 -4.83
CA LEU A 39 -5.15 -6.84 -5.38
C LEU A 39 -6.05 -6.33 -4.25
N LEU A 40 -6.21 -5.02 -4.13
CA LEU A 40 -7.00 -4.35 -3.09
C LEU A 40 -8.43 -4.85 -3.07
N GLY A 41 -9.06 -5.04 -4.24
CA GLY A 41 -10.42 -5.57 -4.34
C GLY A 41 -10.56 -6.97 -3.71
N ALA A 42 -9.55 -7.82 -3.85
CA ALA A 42 -9.55 -9.14 -3.21
C ALA A 42 -9.38 -9.05 -1.70
N LEU A 43 -8.52 -8.14 -1.21
CA LEU A 43 -8.36 -7.87 0.22
C LEU A 43 -9.66 -7.34 0.84
N LEU A 44 -10.29 -6.35 0.18
CA LEU A 44 -11.57 -5.79 0.62
C LEU A 44 -12.64 -6.87 0.75
N LYS A 45 -12.79 -7.71 -0.29
CA LYS A 45 -13.72 -8.85 -0.28
C LYS A 45 -13.42 -9.83 0.85
N GLN A 46 -12.16 -10.21 1.04
CA GLN A 46 -11.75 -11.15 2.10
C GLN A 46 -12.08 -10.62 3.50
N HIS A 47 -11.99 -9.30 3.71
CA HIS A 47 -12.28 -8.66 4.99
C HIS A 47 -13.74 -8.21 5.16
N GLY A 48 -14.63 -8.53 4.21
CA GLY A 48 -16.02 -8.08 4.25
C GLY A 48 -16.18 -6.55 4.18
N ASN A 49 -15.17 -5.86 3.62
CA ASN A 49 -15.19 -4.41 3.46
C ASN A 49 -15.75 -4.07 2.07
N PRO A 50 -16.86 -3.33 1.97
CA PRO A 50 -17.42 -2.93 0.67
C PRO A 50 -16.50 -1.99 -0.10
N GLY A 51 -15.54 -1.34 0.57
CA GLY A 51 -14.70 -0.29 0.02
C GLY A 51 -15.54 0.94 -0.41
N PRO A 52 -14.88 1.99 -0.94
CA PRO A 52 -15.57 3.19 -1.38
C PRO A 52 -16.58 2.94 -2.51
N ALA A 53 -16.27 2.01 -3.41
CA ALA A 53 -17.14 1.67 -4.55
C ALA A 53 -18.41 0.90 -4.15
N GLY A 54 -18.43 0.28 -2.97
CA GLY A 54 -19.58 -0.47 -2.47
C GLY A 54 -20.52 0.34 -1.57
N ILE A 55 -20.19 1.61 -1.27
CA ILE A 55 -21.08 2.54 -0.56
C ILE A 55 -21.99 3.20 -1.60
N ALA A 56 -23.30 3.03 -1.47
CA ALA A 56 -24.27 3.73 -2.31
C ALA A 56 -24.17 5.27 -2.07
N PRO A 57 -24.33 6.10 -3.11
CA PRO A 57 -24.29 7.55 -2.98
C PRO A 57 -25.40 8.12 -2.08
#